data_AF-A0A2K4JS06-F1
#
_entry.id   AF-A0A2K4JS06-F1
#
_cell.length_a   1.000
_cell.length_b   1.000
_cell.length_c   1.000
_cell.angle_alpha   90.00
_cell.angle_beta   90.00
_cell.angle_gamma   90.00
#
_symmetry.space_group_name_H-M   'P 1'
#
loop_
_entity.id
_entity.type
_entity.pdbx_description
1 polymer ?
#
loop_
_entity_poly.entity_id
_entity_poly.type
_entity_poly.pdbx_seq_one_letter_code
_entity_poly.pdbx_strand_id
1 'polypeptide(L)' 'MSAAQRPPGLCPSAPLHVIRAAKREATQRLLGATMGLSDDEWQAPSRLAGWTRAHIATHIA' A
#
# COMPACT_ATOMS: atom_id res chain seq x y z
N MET A 1 15.68 8.89 -6.91
CA MET A 1 14.53 8.70 -5.99
C MET A 1 13.27 9.10 -6.75
N SER A 2 12.58 8.14 -7.36
CA SER A 2 11.38 8.41 -8.16
C SER A 2 10.23 8.74 -7.20
N ALA A 3 9.66 9.94 -7.31
CA ALA A 3 8.45 10.28 -6.58
C ALA A 3 7.37 9.27 -6.99
N ALA A 4 6.90 8.46 -6.05
CA ALA A 4 5.77 7.57 -6.29
C ALA A 4 4.61 8.43 -6.78
N GLN A 5 4.33 8.37 -8.08
CA GLN A 5 3.22 9.09 -8.71
C GLN A 5 1.98 8.75 -7.88
N ARG A 6 1.42 9.73 -7.17
CA ARG A 6 0.23 9.51 -6.36
C ARG A 6 -0.89 9.15 -7.37
N PRO A 7 -1.45 7.93 -7.33
CA PRO A 7 -2.56 7.61 -8.21
C PRO A 7 -3.69 8.60 -7.94
N PRO A 8 -4.50 8.96 -8.96
CA PRO A 8 -5.69 9.75 -8.74
C PRO A 8 -6.50 9.08 -7.61
N GLY A 9 -6.90 9.89 -6.62
CA GLY A 9 -7.62 9.39 -5.46
C GLY A 9 -8.86 8.60 -5.88
N LEU A 10 -9.11 7.48 -5.20
CA LEU A 10 -10.36 6.72 -5.37
C LEU A 10 -11.55 7.65 -5.07
N CYS A 11 -12.39 7.92 -6.06
CA CYS A 11 -13.68 8.59 -5.85
C CYS A 11 -14.71 7.53 -5.42
N PRO A 12 -15.24 7.55 -4.19
CA PRO A 12 -16.18 6.53 -3.72
C PRO A 12 -17.50 6.50 -4.49
N SER A 13 -17.84 7.59 -5.17
CA SER A 13 -19.02 7.73 -6.03
C SER A 13 -18.81 7.24 -7.47
N ALA A 14 -17.63 6.72 -7.81
CA ALA A 14 -17.34 6.22 -9.16
C ALA A 14 -18.12 4.93 -9.48
N PRO A 15 -18.28 4.57 -10.78
CA PRO A 15 -18.85 3.28 -11.16
C PRO A 15 -18.08 2.10 -10.56
N LEU A 16 -18.78 1.04 -10.15
CA LEU A 16 -18.21 -0.09 -9.41
C LEU A 16 -17.02 -0.77 -10.12
N HIS A 17 -17.03 -0.84 -11.46
CA HIS A 17 -15.93 -1.43 -12.22
C HIS A 17 -14.63 -0.60 -12.10
N VAL A 18 -14.75 0.74 -12.01
CA VAL A 18 -13.62 1.65 -11.79
C VAL A 18 -13.05 1.43 -10.39
N ILE A 19 -13.91 1.34 -9.37
CA ILE A 19 -13.50 1.08 -7.99
C ILE A 19 -12.77 -0.27 -7.89
N ARG A 20 -13.29 -1.31 -8.55
CA ARG A 20 -12.66 -2.64 -8.59
C ARG A 20 -11.30 -2.62 -9.27
N ALA A 21 -11.17 -1.93 -10.41
CA ALA A 21 -9.91 -1.79 -11.11
C ALA A 21 -8.86 -1.07 -10.24
N ALA A 22 -9.25 0.03 -9.61
CA ALA A 22 -8.37 0.79 -8.73
C ALA A 22 -7.97 0.01 -7.45
N LYS A 23 -8.89 -0.76 -6.85
CA LYS A 23 -8.57 -1.67 -5.74
C LYS A 23 -7.53 -2.69 -6.17
N ARG A 24 -7.74 -3.35 -7.32
CA ARG A 24 -6.81 -4.36 -7.86
C ARG A 24 -5.43 -3.76 -8.11
N GLU A 25 -5.36 -2.59 -8.72
CA GLU A 25 -4.10 -1.88 -8.98
C GLU A 25 -3.38 -1.50 -7.67
N ALA A 26 -4.11 -0.98 -6.67
CA ALA A 26 -3.55 -0.66 -5.37
C ALA A 26 -3.02 -1.91 -4.64
N THR A 27 -3.75 -3.03 -4.66
CA THR A 27 -3.30 -4.30 -4.09
C THR A 27 -2.05 -4.83 -4.81
N GLN A 28 -2.00 -4.78 -6.14
CA GLN A 28 -0.83 -5.23 -6.90
C GLN A 28 0.41 -4.37 -6.60
N ARG A 29 0.26 -3.05 -6.51
CA ARG A 29 1.35 -2.16 -6.09
C ARG A 29 1.83 -2.45 -4.67
N LEU A 30 0.89 -2.68 -3.74
CA LEU A 30 1.23 -3.04 -2.37
C LEU A 30 2.06 -4.32 -2.34
N LEU A 31 1.57 -5.40 -2.97
CA LEU A 31 2.28 -6.67 -3.04
C LEU A 31 3.66 -6.51 -3.68
N GLY A 32 3.75 -5.82 -4.83
CA GLY A 32 5.03 -5.57 -5.50
C GLY A 32 6.02 -4.76 -4.66
N ALA A 33 5.54 -3.81 -3.86
CA ALA A 33 6.38 -3.00 -2.98
C ALA A 33 6.86 -3.77 -1.74
N THR A 34 6.15 -4.81 -1.32
CA THR A 34 6.45 -5.58 -0.11
C THR A 34 7.15 -6.91 -0.36
N MET A 35 7.07 -7.45 -1.59
CA MET A 35 7.60 -8.77 -1.95
C MET A 35 9.10 -8.95 -1.71
N GLY A 36 9.89 -7.88 -1.70
CA GLY A 36 11.34 -7.92 -1.50
C GLY A 36 11.82 -7.54 -0.10
N LEU A 37 10.91 -7.25 0.83
CA LEU A 37 11.29 -6.83 2.17
C LEU A 37 11.79 -8.02 2.99
N SER A 38 12.98 -7.87 3.56
CA SER A 38 13.52 -8.75 4.58
C SER A 38 12.79 -8.61 5.92
N ASP A 39 12.98 -9.57 6.82
CA ASP A 39 12.39 -9.53 8.17
C ASP A 39 12.82 -8.28 8.96
N ASP A 40 14.10 -7.88 8.86
CA ASP A 40 14.60 -6.66 9.50
C ASP A 40 13.93 -5.40 8.94
N GLU A 41 13.70 -5.35 7.62
CA GLU A 41 12.99 -4.24 6.99
C GLU A 41 11.51 -4.20 7.37
N TRP A 42 10.90 -5.35 7.64
CA TRP A 42 9.54 -5.43 8.17
C TRP A 42 9.44 -4.87 9.59
N GLN A 43 10.46 -5.09 10.42
CA GLN A 43 10.53 -4.55 11.77
C GLN A 43 10.98 -3.07 11.81
N ALA A 44 11.50 -2.53 10.71
CA ALA A 44 11.90 -1.14 10.66
C ALA A 44 10.70 -0.17 10.86
N PRO A 45 10.93 1.02 11.44
CA PRO A 45 9.89 2.03 11.59
C PRO A 45 9.20 2.39 10.27
N SER A 46 7.90 2.57 10.34
CA SER A 46 7.10 3.15 9.27
C SER A 46 7.10 4.69 9.36
N ARG A 47 6.29 5.33 8.52
CA ARG A 47 6.02 6.77 8.62
C ARG A 47 5.03 7.13 9.74
N LEU A 48 4.34 6.14 10.31
CA LEU A 48 3.45 6.32 11.45
C LEU A 48 4.27 6.14 12.73
N ALA A 49 4.26 7.14 13.60
CA ALA A 49 5.06 7.16 14.82
C ALA A 49 4.72 5.97 15.72
N GLY A 50 5.74 5.21 16.12
CA GLY A 50 5.59 4.01 16.95
C GLY A 50 5.15 2.74 16.21
N TRP A 51 4.93 2.80 14.88
CA TRP A 51 4.46 1.66 14.10
C TRP A 51 5.56 1.15 13.15
N THR A 52 5.80 -0.16 13.14
CA THR A 52 6.67 -0.83 12.16
C THR A 52 5.91 -1.04 10.85
N ARG A 53 6.62 -1.40 9.77
CA ARG A 53 5.96 -1.79 8.51
C ARG A 53 5.11 -3.05 8.69
N ALA A 54 5.58 -3.99 9.51
CA ALA A 54 4.83 -5.18 9.88
C ALA A 54 3.50 -4.84 10.57
N HIS A 55 3.49 -3.90 11.53
CA HIS A 55 2.24 -3.45 12.16
C HIS A 55 1.24 -2.95 11.12
N ILE A 56 1.68 -2.13 10.16
CA ILE A 56 0.78 -1.64 9.10
C ILE A 56 0.24 -2.80 8.26
N ALA A 57 1.10 -3.72 7.82
CA ALA A 57 0.70 -4.86 7.00
C ALA A 57 -0.39 -5.71 7.67
N THR A 58 -0.26 -5.99 8.98
CA THR A 58 -1.27 -6.73 9.75
C THR A 58 -2.65 -6.07 9.73
N HIS A 59 -2.72 -4.74 9.67
CA HIS A 59 -4.01 -4.02 9.71
C HIS A 59 -4.70 -3.91 8.35
N ILE A 60 -3.95 -4.08 7.25
CA ILE A 60 -4.48 -3.91 5.88
C ILE A 60 -4.67 -5.25 5.14
N ALA A 61 -4.20 -6.35 5.71
CA ALA A 61 -4.33 -7.71 5.18
C ALA A 61 -5.77 -8.23 5.26
#